data_AF-A0A2D6E0M9-F1
#
_entry.id   AF-A0A2D6E0M9-F1
#
_cell.length_a   1.000
_cell.length_b   1.000
_cell.length_c   1.000
_cell.angle_alpha   90.00
_cell.angle_beta   90.00
_cell.angle_gamma   90.00
#
_symmetry.space_group_name_H-M   'P 1'
#
loop_
_entity.id
_entity.type
_entity.pdbx_description
1 polymer ?
#
loop_
_entity_poly.entity_id
_entity_poly.type
_entity_poly.pdbx_seq_one_letter_code
_entity_poly.pdbx_strand_id
1 'polypeptide(L)'
;MKDLLKKIKRGGEYVGCRFVIQKTAGNNTYIVANLKAGKVILIGESEGERVKFYEVNVKKWKWADSEGFSADTMVSELFDEIFTEIKVSHPISSFDLNNEIINRLK
;
A
#
# COMPACT_ATOMS: atom_id res chain seq x y z
N MET A 1 8.49 -6.01 9.24
CA MET A 1 7.55 -6.29 8.11
C MET A 1 6.73 -7.60 8.09
N LYS A 2 7.33 -8.81 8.15
CA LYS A 2 6.59 -10.07 7.82
C LYS A 2 5.32 -10.33 8.65
N ASP A 3 5.35 -10.02 9.95
CA ASP A 3 4.19 -10.25 10.83
C ASP A 3 3.05 -9.25 10.58
N LEU A 4 3.38 -8.02 10.20
CA LEU A 4 2.39 -7.02 9.76
C LEU A 4 1.63 -7.53 8.54
N LEU A 5 2.33 -8.00 7.52
CA LEU A 5 1.72 -8.55 6.29
C LEU A 5 0.83 -9.76 6.59
N LYS A 6 1.24 -10.63 7.52
CA LYS A 6 0.41 -11.76 7.98
C LYS A 6 -0.87 -11.28 8.67
N LYS A 7 -0.79 -10.26 9.53
CA LYS A 7 -1.96 -9.67 10.20
C LYS A 7 -2.93 -9.05 9.20
N ILE A 8 -2.43 -8.26 8.24
CA ILE A 8 -3.24 -7.66 7.18
C ILE A 8 -3.95 -8.74 6.35
N LYS A 9 -3.22 -9.79 5.94
CA LYS A 9 -3.80 -10.89 5.17
C LYS A 9 -4.93 -11.60 5.94
N ARG A 10 -4.68 -11.98 7.19
CA ARG A 10 -5.67 -12.65 8.05
C ARG A 10 -6.88 -11.76 8.34
N GLY A 11 -6.66 -10.47 8.60
CA GLY A 11 -7.74 -9.52 8.84
C GLY A 11 -8.60 -9.30 7.60
N GLY A 12 -8.00 -9.29 6.40
CA GLY A 12 -8.71 -9.32 5.13
C GLY A 12 -9.58 -10.57 4.99
N GLU A 13 -9.01 -11.76 5.22
CA GLU A 13 -9.75 -13.03 5.15
C GLU A 13 -10.94 -13.05 6.13
N TYR A 14 -10.74 -12.54 7.35
CA TYR A 14 -11.80 -12.44 8.37
C TYR A 14 -12.98 -11.57 7.92
N VAL A 15 -12.74 -10.52 7.14
CA VAL A 15 -13.78 -9.62 6.64
C VAL A 15 -14.26 -9.99 5.23
N GLY A 16 -13.91 -11.17 4.72
CA GLY A 16 -14.34 -11.66 3.41
C GLY A 16 -13.57 -11.10 2.21
N CYS A 17 -12.44 -10.42 2.43
CA CYS A 17 -11.58 -9.89 1.38
C CYS A 17 -10.37 -10.81 1.15
N ARG A 18 -9.96 -10.96 -0.12
CA ARG A 18 -8.73 -11.69 -0.47
C ARG A 18 -7.69 -10.72 -1.00
N PHE A 19 -6.64 -10.49 -0.21
CA PHE A 19 -5.54 -9.60 -0.61
C PHE A 19 -4.41 -10.37 -1.28
N VAL A 20 -3.88 -9.79 -2.36
CA VAL A 20 -2.66 -10.21 -3.03
C VAL A 20 -1.52 -9.39 -2.46
N ILE A 21 -0.46 -10.05 -1.98
CA ILE A 21 0.73 -9.40 -1.44
C ILE A 21 1.90 -9.73 -2.33
N GLN A 22 2.58 -8.71 -2.86
CA GLN A 22 3.74 -8.86 -3.72
C GLN A 22 4.89 -7.99 -3.20
N LYS A 23 6.10 -8.56 -3.15
CA LYS A 23 7.30 -7.78 -2.83
C LYS A 23 7.73 -7.01 -4.09
N THR A 24 8.11 -5.74 -3.93
CA THR A 24 8.63 -4.94 -5.05
C THR A 24 10.16 -5.05 -5.14
N ALA A 25 10.75 -4.45 -6.18
CA ALA A 25 12.20 -4.40 -6.35
C ALA A 25 12.91 -3.54 -5.28
N GLY A 26 12.18 -2.64 -4.61
CA GLY A 26 12.72 -1.84 -3.52
C GLY A 26 13.02 -2.64 -2.26
N ASN A 27 13.99 -2.17 -1.46
CA ASN A 27 14.30 -2.77 -0.17
C ASN A 27 13.10 -2.63 0.79
N ASN A 28 12.60 -3.77 1.27
CA ASN A 28 11.51 -3.88 2.26
C ASN A 28 10.17 -3.21 1.87
N THR A 29 9.90 -3.06 0.57
CA THR A 29 8.64 -2.54 0.04
C THR A 29 7.73 -3.65 -0.51
N TYR A 30 6.43 -3.54 -0.23
CA TYR A 30 5.40 -4.52 -0.56
C TYR A 30 4.14 -3.84 -1.09
N ILE A 31 3.52 -4.44 -2.10
CA ILE A 31 2.20 -4.08 -2.61
C ILE A 31 1.18 -5.01 -1.96
N VAL A 32 0.11 -4.44 -1.43
CA VAL A 32 -1.08 -5.15 -0.96
C VAL A 32 -2.26 -4.69 -1.79
N ALA A 33 -2.90 -5.61 -2.51
CA ALA A 33 -3.97 -5.29 -3.44
C ALA A 33 -5.23 -6.10 -3.17
N ASN A 34 -6.39 -5.44 -3.17
CA ASN A 34 -7.68 -6.08 -3.38
C ASN A 34 -8.08 -5.89 -4.84
N LEU A 35 -7.81 -6.89 -5.67
CA LEU A 35 -8.08 -6.83 -7.10
C LEU A 35 -9.57 -6.72 -7.42
N LYS A 36 -10.45 -7.24 -6.55
CA LYS A 36 -11.91 -7.13 -6.73
C LYS A 36 -12.40 -5.71 -6.51
N ALA A 37 -11.86 -5.01 -5.51
CA ALA A 37 -12.21 -3.63 -5.20
C ALA A 37 -11.42 -2.60 -6.03
N GLY A 38 -10.40 -3.03 -6.77
CA GLY A 38 -9.49 -2.12 -7.49
C GLY A 38 -8.66 -1.24 -6.56
N LYS A 39 -8.41 -1.71 -5.33
CA LYS A 39 -7.69 -0.98 -4.29
C LYS A 39 -6.29 -1.52 -4.10
N VAL A 40 -5.31 -0.64 -3.99
CA VAL A 40 -3.90 -0.99 -3.86
C VAL A 40 -3.24 -0.08 -2.83
N ILE A 41 -2.49 -0.68 -1.92
CA ILE A 41 -1.66 0.01 -0.93
C ILE A 41 -0.21 -0.43 -1.09
N LEU A 42 0.70 0.54 -1.12
CA LEU A 42 2.13 0.32 -1.01
C LEU A 42 2.54 0.45 0.46
N ILE A 43 3.32 -0.51 0.94
CA ILE A 43 3.85 -0.57 2.30
C ILE A 43 5.37 -0.59 2.22
N GLY A 44 6.04 0.32 2.91
CA GLY A 44 7.51 0.39 2.94
C GLY A 44 8.05 0.71 4.32
N GLU A 45 9.26 0.26 4.63
CA GLU A 45 10.04 0.73 5.79
C GLU A 45 10.88 1.93 5.36
N SER A 46 10.78 3.06 6.09
CA SER A 46 11.67 4.20 5.93
C SER A 46 12.79 4.19 6.98
N GLU A 47 13.81 5.03 6.80
CA GLU A 47 14.85 5.24 7.80
C GLU A 47 14.23 5.56 9.18
N GLY A 48 14.73 4.88 10.22
CA GLY A 48 14.19 4.95 11.59
C GLY A 48 13.05 3.97 11.92
N GLU A 49 12.95 2.84 11.22
CA GLU A 49 11.97 1.75 11.46
C GLU A 49 10.49 2.15 11.34
N ARG A 50 10.20 3.31 10.75
CA ARG A 50 8.82 3.74 10.52
C ARG A 50 8.28 3.05 9.28
N VAL A 51 7.19 2.31 9.44
CA VAL A 51 6.44 1.77 8.31
C VAL A 51 5.56 2.87 7.74
N LYS A 52 5.70 3.15 6.45
CA LYS A 52 4.84 4.05 5.69
C LYS A 52 3.86 3.29 4.82
N PHE A 53 2.69 3.88 4.63
CA PHE A 53 1.60 3.32 3.85
C PHE A 53 1.15 4.37 2.84
N TYR A 54 0.97 3.96 1.60
CA TYR A 54 0.48 4.83 0.53
C TYR A 54 -0.68 4.16 -0.18
N GLU A 55 -1.81 4.85 -0.28
CA GLU A 55 -2.87 4.44 -1.20
C GLU A 55 -2.44 4.79 -2.63
N VAL A 56 -2.59 3.84 -3.55
CA VAL A 56 -2.23 4.02 -4.96
C VAL A 56 -3.49 4.36 -5.76
N ASN A 57 -3.48 5.49 -6.45
CA ASN A 57 -4.50 5.82 -7.43
C ASN A 57 -4.25 5.02 -8.71
N VAL A 58 -4.88 3.86 -8.80
CA VAL A 58 -4.74 2.93 -9.95
C VAL A 58 -5.09 3.59 -11.29
N LYS A 59 -6.04 4.54 -11.30
CA LYS A 59 -6.42 5.23 -12.55
C LYS A 59 -5.28 6.14 -13.02
N LYS A 60 -4.69 6.93 -12.12
CA LYS A 60 -3.55 7.79 -12.44
C LYS A 60 -2.29 6.99 -12.77
N TRP A 61 -2.04 5.88 -12.07
CA TRP A 61 -0.97 4.95 -12.43
C TRP A 61 -1.12 4.46 -13.88
N LYS A 62 -2.32 3.95 -14.24
CA LYS A 62 -2.58 3.46 -15.59
C LYS A 62 -2.49 4.54 -16.65
N TRP A 63 -2.94 5.75 -16.33
CA TRP A 63 -2.78 6.90 -17.21
C TRP A 63 -1.29 7.17 -17.47
N ALA A 64 -0.48 7.29 -16.42
CA ALA A 64 0.96 7.54 -16.57
C ALA A 64 1.66 6.41 -17.36
N ASP A 65 1.30 5.15 -17.10
CA ASP A 65 1.79 4.00 -17.88
C ASP A 65 1.43 4.12 -19.37
N SER A 66 0.20 4.56 -19.68
CA SER A 66 -0.24 4.76 -21.07
C SER A 66 0.43 5.93 -21.79
N GLU A 67 0.89 6.94 -21.05
CA GLU A 67 1.72 8.03 -21.57
C GLU A 67 3.19 7.60 -21.78
N GLY A 68 3.55 6.39 -21.36
CA GLY A 68 4.90 5.83 -21.49
C GLY A 68 5.86 6.22 -20.37
N PHE A 69 5.36 6.76 -19.25
CA PHE A 69 6.19 7.01 -18.07
C PHE A 69 6.68 5.68 -17.49
N SER A 70 7.96 5.62 -17.13
CA SER A 70 8.49 4.46 -16.41
C SER A 70 8.00 4.45 -14.96
N ALA A 71 7.96 3.27 -14.32
CA ALA A 71 7.61 3.17 -12.91
C ALA A 71 8.52 4.03 -12.01
N ASP A 72 9.81 4.13 -12.33
CA ASP A 72 10.75 4.98 -11.59
C ASP A 72 10.39 6.46 -11.75
N THR A 73 10.06 6.90 -12.98
CA THR A 73 9.59 8.27 -13.26
C THR A 73 8.29 8.58 -12.52
N MET A 74 7.34 7.64 -12.49
CA MET A 74 6.10 7.80 -11.74
C MET A 74 6.34 8.00 -10.24
N VAL A 75 7.33 7.30 -9.69
CA VAL A 75 7.71 7.42 -8.27
C VAL A 75 8.53 8.67 -8.00
N SER A 76 9.34 9.16 -8.94
CA SER A 76 10.18 10.35 -8.71
C SER A 76 9.47 11.67 -9.02
N GLU A 77 8.65 11.72 -10.06
CA GLU A 77 8.06 12.96 -10.58
C GLU A 77 6.56 13.07 -10.34
N LEU A 78 5.84 11.94 -10.33
CA LEU A 78 4.39 11.90 -10.17
C LEU A 78 3.96 11.34 -8.81
N PHE A 79 4.86 11.36 -7.82
CA PHE A 79 4.63 10.69 -6.55
C PHE A 79 3.35 11.17 -5.87
N ASP A 80 3.24 12.47 -5.63
CA ASP A 80 2.11 13.08 -4.92
C ASP A 80 0.80 13.02 -5.74
N GLU A 81 0.93 12.79 -7.05
CA GLU A 81 -0.23 12.60 -7.92
C GLU A 81 -0.81 11.20 -7.83
N ILE A 82 0.06 10.20 -7.79
CA ILE A 82 -0.29 8.78 -7.87
C ILE A 82 -0.47 8.17 -6.49
N PHE A 83 0.28 8.64 -5.51
CA PHE A 83 0.34 8.09 -4.17
C PHE A 83 -0.20 9.09 -3.15
N THR A 84 -1.03 8.59 -2.24
CA THR A 84 -1.49 9.37 -1.09
C THR A 84 -0.99 8.71 0.18
N GLU A 85 -0.13 9.40 0.93
CA GLU A 85 0.37 8.90 2.21
C GLU A 85 -0.80 8.77 3.20
N ILE A 86 -0.97 7.56 3.73
CA ILE A 86 -1.91 7.29 4.81
C ILE A 86 -1.20 7.72 6.10
N LYS A 87 -1.51 8.94 6.55
CA LYS A 87 -0.96 9.50 7.79
C LYS A 87 -1.51 8.72 8.99
N VAL A 88 -0.60 8.09 9.72
CA VAL A 88 -0.89 7.40 10.98
C VAL A 88 -0.49 8.34 12.12
N SER A 89 -1.46 9.00 12.76
CA SER A 89 -1.18 9.87 13.91
C SER A 89 -0.83 9.04 15.16
N HIS A 90 0.33 9.27 15.76
CA HIS A 90 0.86 8.64 17.00
C HIS A 90 -0.16 8.31 18.11
N PRO A 91 0.12 7.32 18.99
CA PRO A 91 0.66 6.00 18.73
C PRO A 91 -0.53 5.06 18.50
N ILE A 92 -0.90 4.85 17.25
CA ILE A 92 -1.91 3.86 16.89
C ILE A 92 -1.35 2.50 17.30
N SER A 93 -2.09 1.75 18.12
CA SER A 93 -1.70 0.39 18.45
C SER A 93 -1.50 -0.39 17.14
N SER A 94 -0.58 -1.36 17.10
CA SER A 94 -0.38 -2.16 15.88
C SER A 94 -1.67 -2.83 15.37
N PHE A 95 -2.71 -2.91 16.19
CA PHE A 95 -4.04 -3.40 15.86
C PHE A 95 -4.86 -2.40 15.03
N ASP A 96 -4.96 -1.16 15.49
CA ASP A 96 -5.77 -0.10 14.86
C ASP A 96 -5.23 0.26 13.47
N LEU A 97 -3.90 0.20 13.28
CA LEU A 97 -3.26 0.38 11.98
C LEU A 97 -3.67 -0.69 10.96
N ASN A 98 -3.76 -1.95 11.39
CA ASN A 98 -4.20 -3.02 10.49
C ASN A 98 -5.64 -2.80 10.05
N ASN A 99 -6.51 -2.38 10.98
CA ASN A 99 -7.92 -2.14 10.69
C ASN A 99 -8.10 -0.99 9.69
N GLU A 100 -7.34 0.09 9.82
CA GLU A 100 -7.37 1.20 8.84
C GLU A 100 -6.95 0.73 7.44
N ILE A 101 -5.87 -0.05 7.34
CA ILE A 101 -5.40 -0.63 6.06
C ILE A 101 -6.46 -1.55 5.47
N ILE A 102 -7.06 -2.42 6.28
CA ILE A 102 -8.10 -3.35 5.85
C ILE A 102 -9.32 -2.57 5.36
N ASN A 103 -9.75 -1.53 6.07
CA ASN A 103 -10.90 -0.71 5.69
C ASN A 103 -10.67 0.02 4.36
N ARG A 104 -9.45 0.49 4.08
CA ARG A 104 -9.10 1.11 2.79
C ARG A 104 -9.02 0.12 1.62
N LEU A 105 -8.80 -1.15 1.92
CA LEU A 105 -8.73 -2.23 0.92
C LEU A 105 -10.08 -2.94 0.69
N LYS A 106 -11.10 -2.71 1.53
CA LYS A 106 -12.46 -3.20 1.31
C LYS A 106 -13.11 -2.50 0.12
#